data_AF-A0A8S3J3J8-F1
#
_entry.id   AF-A0A8S3J3J8-F1
#
_cell.length_a   1.000
_cell.length_b   1.000
_cell.length_c   1.000
_cell.angle_alpha   90.00
_cell.angle_beta   90.00
_cell.angle_gamma   90.00
#
_symmetry.space_group_name_H-M   'P 1'
#
loop_
_entity.id
_entity.type
_entity.pdbx_description
1 polymer ?
#
loop_
_entity_poly.entity_id
_entity_poly.type
_entity_poly.pdbx_seq_one_letter_code
_entity_poly.pdbx_strand_id
1 'polypeptide(L)'
;PKLLRHLEFIRPGLLDLSSCILGPNSVIQAALPNILANTPETYFEGIMSQIETNARICYETLSKAPGLKPIMAQGTMYMLIEIDTATYDDVDNDAVFFTKLYNEQSISCLPAS
;
A
#
# COMPACT_ATOMS: atom_id res chain seq x y z
N PRO A 1 -26.20 -27.80 -3.06
CA PRO A 1 -26.28 -28.57 -4.32
C PRO A 1 -25.79 -27.82 -5.57
N LYS A 2 -26.24 -26.59 -5.85
CA LYS A 2 -25.76 -25.79 -7.01
C LYS A 2 -24.37 -25.16 -6.82
N LEU A 3 -24.02 -24.69 -5.62
CA LEU A 3 -22.70 -24.10 -5.34
C LEU A 3 -21.55 -25.11 -5.53
N LEU A 4 -21.76 -26.36 -5.12
CA LEU A 4 -20.79 -27.46 -5.31
C LEU A 4 -20.51 -27.73 -6.80
N ARG A 5 -21.54 -27.65 -7.66
CA ARG A 5 -21.40 -27.77 -9.12
C ARG A 5 -20.58 -26.66 -9.75
N HIS A 6 -20.56 -25.46 -9.18
CA HIS A 6 -19.70 -24.37 -9.69
C HIS A 6 -18.25 -24.54 -9.27
N LEU A 7 -17.99 -25.08 -8.06
CA LEU A 7 -16.64 -25.38 -7.59
C LEU A 7 -15.96 -26.51 -8.38
N GLU A 8 -16.74 -27.45 -8.95
CA GLU A 8 -16.24 -28.52 -9.82
C GLU A 8 -15.45 -28.01 -11.04
N PHE A 9 -15.83 -26.84 -11.58
CA PHE A 9 -15.13 -26.24 -12.73
C PHE A 9 -14.07 -25.20 -12.33
N ILE A 10 -14.17 -24.60 -11.14
CA ILE A 10 -13.23 -23.55 -10.69
C ILE A 10 -11.83 -24.11 -10.46
N ARG A 11 -11.69 -25.26 -9.76
CA ARG A 11 -10.35 -25.84 -9.50
C ARG A 11 -9.62 -26.23 -10.79
N PRO A 12 -10.24 -26.97 -11.74
CA PRO A 12 -9.62 -27.24 -13.03
C PRO A 12 -9.23 -25.95 -13.77
N GLY A 13 -10.14 -24.97 -13.83
CA GLY A 13 -9.84 -23.70 -14.51
C GLY A 13 -8.65 -22.94 -13.90
N LEU A 14 -8.51 -22.93 -12.57
CA LEU A 14 -7.35 -22.33 -11.91
C LEU A 14 -6.06 -23.10 -12.19
N LEU A 15 -6.10 -24.43 -12.25
CA LEU A 15 -4.94 -25.27 -12.58
C LEU A 15 -4.50 -25.01 -14.03
N ASP A 16 -5.45 -24.99 -14.96
CA ASP A 16 -5.19 -24.69 -16.37
C ASP A 16 -4.52 -23.31 -16.51
N LEU A 17 -5.07 -22.28 -15.87
CA LEU A 17 -4.48 -20.94 -15.87
C LEU A 17 -3.09 -20.87 -15.21
N SER A 18 -2.88 -21.61 -14.11
CA SER A 18 -1.59 -21.62 -13.41
C SER A 18 -0.46 -22.23 -14.26
N SER A 19 -0.80 -23.15 -15.16
CA SER A 19 0.16 -23.80 -16.06
C SER A 19 0.70 -22.87 -17.14
N CYS A 20 -0.01 -21.78 -17.48
CA CYS A 20 0.42 -20.81 -18.49
C CYS A 20 1.71 -20.07 -18.12
N ILE A 21 1.96 -19.85 -16.82
CA ILE A 21 3.11 -19.07 -16.32
C ILE A 21 4.12 -19.92 -15.55
N LEU A 22 3.89 -21.23 -15.43
CA LEU A 22 4.75 -22.21 -14.76
C LEU A 22 5.03 -21.93 -13.27
N GLY A 23 4.20 -21.11 -12.63
CA GLY A 23 4.26 -20.83 -11.19
C GLY A 23 5.43 -19.93 -10.76
N PRO A 24 5.58 -19.70 -9.44
CA PRO A 24 6.59 -18.81 -8.89
C PRO A 24 7.98 -19.45 -8.80
N ASN A 25 8.99 -18.67 -8.46
CA ASN A 25 10.37 -19.14 -8.29
C ASN A 25 10.49 -20.32 -7.29
N SER A 26 11.16 -21.40 -7.70
CA SER A 26 11.28 -22.63 -6.90
C SER A 26 12.10 -22.48 -5.61
N VAL A 27 13.08 -21.56 -5.58
CA VAL A 27 13.87 -21.27 -4.38
C VAL A 27 12.98 -20.65 -3.30
N ILE A 28 12.13 -19.68 -3.68
CA ILE A 28 11.18 -19.08 -2.75
C ILE A 28 10.14 -20.10 -2.28
N GLN A 29 9.64 -20.96 -3.17
CA GLN A 29 8.71 -22.04 -2.79
C GLN A 29 9.32 -22.98 -1.74
N ALA A 30 10.60 -23.34 -1.89
CA ALA A 30 11.31 -24.18 -0.93
C ALA A 30 11.59 -23.47 0.41
N ALA A 31 11.84 -22.16 0.38
CA ALA A 31 12.09 -21.36 1.59
C ALA A 31 10.82 -21.03 2.37
N LEU A 32 9.65 -20.95 1.70
CA LEU A 32 8.40 -20.45 2.27
C LEU A 32 7.97 -21.16 3.57
N PRO A 33 8.02 -22.50 3.71
CA PRO A 33 7.65 -23.16 4.96
C PRO A 33 8.50 -22.71 6.15
N ASN A 34 9.80 -22.47 5.93
CA ASN A 34 10.70 -22.00 6.97
C ASN A 34 10.44 -20.52 7.31
N ILE A 35 10.26 -19.67 6.29
CA ILE A 35 9.89 -18.26 6.48
C ILE A 35 8.63 -18.15 7.35
N LEU A 36 7.58 -18.92 7.02
CA LEU A 36 6.32 -18.86 7.75
C LEU A 36 6.41 -19.44 9.18
N ALA A 37 7.23 -20.48 9.39
CA ALA A 37 7.31 -21.16 10.68
C ALA A 37 8.31 -20.53 11.66
N ASN A 38 9.39 -19.92 11.15
CA ASN A 38 10.55 -19.56 11.96
C ASN A 38 10.88 -18.06 11.96
N THR A 39 10.13 -17.21 11.25
CA THR A 39 10.28 -15.75 11.42
C THR A 39 9.81 -15.37 12.83
N PRO A 40 10.69 -14.78 13.68
CA PRO A 40 10.34 -14.47 15.07
C PRO A 40 9.31 -13.35 15.14
N GLU A 41 8.44 -13.39 16.15
CA GLU A 41 7.40 -12.37 16.36
C GLU A 41 7.98 -10.96 16.50
N THR A 42 9.12 -10.84 17.16
CA THR A 42 9.86 -9.58 17.38
C THR A 42 10.24 -8.87 16.07
N TYR A 43 10.40 -9.61 14.96
CA TYR A 43 10.62 -9.02 13.65
C TYR A 43 9.41 -8.20 13.20
N PHE A 44 8.21 -8.77 13.34
CA PHE A 44 6.96 -8.10 12.96
C PHE A 44 6.65 -6.94 13.91
N GLU A 45 6.84 -7.12 15.21
CA GLU A 45 6.68 -6.05 16.21
C GLU A 45 7.59 -4.86 15.92
N GLY A 46 8.86 -5.12 15.57
CA GLY A 46 9.80 -4.07 15.18
C GLY A 46 9.35 -3.28 13.95
N ILE A 47 8.87 -3.99 12.92
CA ILE A 47 8.32 -3.35 11.71
C ILE A 47 7.07 -2.51 12.06
N MET A 48 6.13 -3.07 12.82
CA MET A 48 4.91 -2.36 13.20
C MET A 48 5.21 -1.10 14.02
N SER A 49 6.12 -1.19 14.99
CA SER A 49 6.56 -0.06 15.81
C SER A 49 7.19 1.06 14.96
N GLN A 50 8.01 0.70 13.96
CA GLN A 50 8.61 1.67 13.05
C GLN A 50 7.56 2.33 12.16
N ILE A 51 6.62 1.56 11.61
CA ILE A 51 5.53 2.08 10.78
C ILE A 51 4.64 3.02 11.60
N GLU A 52 4.23 2.61 12.80
CA GLU A 52 3.40 3.41 13.70
C GLU A 52 4.08 4.74 14.07
N THR A 53 5.36 4.67 14.44
CA THR A 53 6.14 5.87 14.77
C THR A 53 6.19 6.84 13.59
N ASN A 54 6.47 6.34 12.38
CA ASN A 54 6.53 7.16 11.18
C ASN A 54 5.15 7.72 10.81
N ALA A 55 4.11 6.90 10.87
CA ALA A 55 2.74 7.33 10.61
C ALA A 55 2.32 8.46 11.55
N ARG A 56 2.60 8.33 12.85
CA ARG A 56 2.31 9.38 13.84
C ARG A 56 3.06 10.68 13.53
N ILE A 57 4.36 10.61 13.23
CA ILE A 57 5.17 11.78 12.89
C ILE A 57 4.64 12.47 11.62
N CYS A 58 4.36 11.70 10.56
CA CYS A 58 3.80 12.23 9.32
C CYS A 58 2.43 12.88 9.57
N TYR A 59 1.53 12.21 10.28
CA TYR A 59 0.20 12.73 10.60
C TYR A 59 0.29 14.04 11.40
N GLU A 60 1.05 14.06 12.49
CA GLU A 60 1.19 15.24 13.35
C GLU A 60 1.84 16.42 12.63
N THR A 61 2.79 16.15 11.73
CA THR A 61 3.49 17.19 10.95
C THR A 61 2.58 17.74 9.86
N LEU A 62 1.96 16.87 9.07
CA LEU A 62 1.13 17.25 7.93
C LEU A 62 -0.20 17.88 8.38
N SER A 63 -0.77 17.46 9.52
CA SER A 63 -2.00 18.07 10.08
C SER A 63 -1.82 19.55 10.47
N LYS A 64 -0.57 20.02 10.58
CA LYS A 64 -0.25 21.42 10.88
C LYS A 64 -0.06 22.26 9.61
N ALA A 65 0.09 21.62 8.45
CA ALA A 65 0.27 22.30 7.19
C ALA A 65 -1.09 22.80 6.66
N PRO A 66 -1.22 24.09 6.28
CA PRO A 66 -2.47 24.61 5.75
C PRO A 66 -2.82 23.95 4.42
N GLY A 67 -4.10 23.65 4.22
CA GLY A 67 -4.62 23.00 3.01
C GLY A 67 -4.38 21.48 2.95
N LEU A 68 -3.72 20.89 3.95
CA LEU A 68 -3.51 19.44 4.03
C LEU A 68 -4.27 18.82 5.19
N LYS A 69 -4.91 17.69 4.91
CA LYS A 69 -5.63 16.90 5.92
C LYS A 69 -5.25 15.42 5.78
N PRO A 70 -4.21 14.97 6.51
CA PRO A 70 -3.82 13.57 6.50
C PRO A 70 -4.91 12.70 7.16
N ILE A 71 -5.05 11.45 6.69
CA ILE A 71 -5.91 10.44 7.30
C ILE A 71 -5.02 9.44 8.03
N MET A 72 -5.20 9.28 9.34
CA MET A 72 -4.35 8.40 10.15
C MET A 72 -4.44 6.96 9.65
N ALA A 73 -3.31 6.41 9.22
CA ALA A 73 -3.22 5.04 8.75
C ALA A 73 -3.44 4.06 9.92
N GLN A 74 -4.35 3.10 9.73
CA GLN A 74 -4.63 2.04 10.71
C GLN A 74 -3.89 0.72 10.39
N GLY A 75 -3.03 0.75 9.36
CA GLY A 75 -2.24 -0.36 8.85
C GLY A 75 -1.61 -0.02 7.51
N THR A 76 -0.88 -0.97 6.90
CA THR A 76 -0.11 -0.78 5.64
C THR A 76 1.06 0.20 5.77
N MET A 77 1.66 0.62 4.64
CA MET A 77 2.84 1.49 4.59
C MET A 77 2.54 2.87 3.96
N TYR A 78 1.27 3.23 3.78
CA TYR A 78 0.89 4.46 3.07
C TYR A 78 -0.11 5.29 3.89
N MET A 79 -0.06 6.61 3.68
CA MET A 79 -0.99 7.57 4.27
C MET A 79 -1.60 8.40 3.15
N LEU A 80 -2.94 8.47 3.13
CA LEU A 80 -3.65 9.36 2.23
C LEU A 80 -3.75 10.75 2.85
N ILE A 81 -3.61 11.76 2.00
CA ILE A 81 -3.68 13.17 2.39
C ILE A 81 -4.73 13.80 1.50
N GLU A 82 -5.78 14.33 2.11
CA GLU A 82 -6.75 15.17 1.44
C GLU A 82 -6.13 16.56 1.25
N ILE A 83 -6.19 17.07 0.01
CA ILE A 83 -5.69 18.39 -0.37
C ILE A 83 -6.89 19.30 -0.57
N ASP A 84 -7.00 20.34 0.23
CA ASP A 84 -7.99 21.40 0.05
C ASP A 84 -7.49 22.39 -1.01
N THR A 85 -7.86 22.14 -2.27
CA THR A 85 -7.46 22.97 -3.42
C THR A 85 -7.93 24.42 -3.30
N ALA A 86 -9.01 24.69 -2.55
CA ALA A 86 -9.49 26.05 -2.34
C ALA A 86 -8.53 26.92 -1.50
N THR A 87 -7.58 26.29 -0.79
CA THR A 87 -6.53 27.00 -0.03
C THR A 87 -5.38 27.49 -0.92
N TYR A 88 -5.30 27.05 -2.18
CA TYR A 88 -4.17 27.31 -3.08
C TYR A 88 -4.66 27.99 -4.38
N ASP A 89 -4.15 29.19 -4.67
CA ASP A 89 -4.59 29.99 -5.83
C ASP A 89 -4.24 29.36 -7.20
N ASP A 90 -3.23 28.48 -7.24
CA ASP A 90 -2.65 27.93 -8.46
C ASP A 90 -2.65 26.38 -8.50
N VAL A 91 -3.52 25.75 -7.71
CA VAL A 91 -3.66 24.29 -7.63
C VAL A 91 -5.12 23.88 -7.86
N ASP A 92 -5.41 23.45 -9.08
CA ASP A 92 -6.78 23.04 -9.46
C ASP A 92 -7.13 21.61 -9.03
N ASN A 93 -6.12 20.74 -8.94
CA ASN A 93 -6.27 19.32 -8.62
C ASN A 93 -4.98 18.74 -8.02
N ASP A 94 -5.06 17.49 -7.59
CA ASP A 94 -3.95 16.76 -6.96
C ASP A 94 -2.75 16.58 -7.92
N ALA A 95 -2.96 16.28 -9.20
CA ALA A 95 -1.87 16.15 -10.17
C ALA A 95 -1.06 17.46 -10.34
N VAL A 96 -1.73 18.62 -10.34
CA VAL A 96 -1.07 19.93 -10.36
C VAL A 96 -0.28 20.18 -9.08
N PHE A 97 -0.88 19.89 -7.92
CA PHE A 97 -0.20 19.98 -6.62
C PHE A 97 1.10 19.17 -6.60
N PHE A 98 1.03 17.90 -7.01
CA PHE A 98 2.18 17.00 -7.00
C PHE A 98 3.26 17.40 -8.01
N THR A 99 2.87 17.90 -9.18
CA THR A 99 3.84 18.39 -10.18
C THR A 99 4.62 19.59 -9.65
N LYS A 100 3.94 20.53 -8.99
CA LYS A 100 4.58 21.69 -8.34
C LYS A 100 5.48 21.26 -7.20
N LEU A 101 4.99 20.39 -6.32
CA LEU A 101 5.76 19.85 -5.19
C LEU A 101 7.05 19.16 -5.65
N TYR A 102 7.00 18.40 -6.75
CA TYR A 102 8.16 17.78 -7.35
C TYR A 102 9.14 18.81 -7.93
N ASN A 103 8.64 19.76 -8.74
CA ASN A 103 9.51 20.74 -9.40
C ASN A 103 10.17 21.72 -8.42
N GLU A 104 9.46 22.10 -7.36
CA GLU A 104 9.90 23.14 -6.42
C GLU A 104 10.67 22.56 -5.23
N GLN A 105 10.25 21.39 -4.72
CA GLN A 105 10.81 20.79 -3.50
C GLN A 105 11.50 19.43 -3.75
N SER A 106 11.50 18.92 -4.99
CA SER A 106 12.05 17.60 -5.33
C SER A 106 11.42 16.45 -4.53
N ILE A 107 10.17 16.62 -4.08
CA ILE A 107 9.41 15.60 -3.37
C ILE A 107 8.51 14.89 -4.37
N SER A 108 8.68 13.58 -4.49
CA SER A 108 7.83 12.72 -5.32
C SER A 108 6.77 12.05 -4.44
N CYS A 109 5.51 12.31 -4.78
CA CYS A 109 4.34 11.66 -4.18
C CYS A 109 3.45 11.10 -5.29
N LEU A 110 2.56 10.17 -4.94
CA LEU A 110 1.64 9.54 -5.88
C LEU A 110 0.28 10.27 -5.85
N PRO A 111 -0.23 10.77 -6.98
CA PRO A 111 -1.60 11.27 -7.11
C PRO A 111 -2.64 10.18 -6.82
N ALA A 112 -3.80 10.58 -6.29
CA ALA A 112 -4.88 9.66 -5.92
C ALA A 112 -6.06 9.67 -6.91
N SER A 113 -6.04 10.58 -7.90
CA SER A 113 -6.97 10.65 -9.03
C SER A 113 -6.90 9.46 -9.99
#